data_AF-A0A370TSK7-F1
#
_entry.id   AF-A0A370TSK7-F1
#
_cell.length_a   1.000
_cell.length_b   1.000
_cell.length_c   1.000
_cell.angle_alpha   90.00
_cell.angle_beta   90.00
_cell.angle_gamma   90.00
#
_symmetry.space_group_name_H-M   'P 1'
#
loop_
_entity.id
_entity.type
_entity.pdbx_description
1 polymer ?
#
loop_
_entity_poly.entity_id
_entity_poly.type
_entity_poly.pdbx_seq_one_letter_code
_entity_poly.pdbx_strand_id
1 'polypeptide(L)'
;MTDEKPISPSSVMSLLRPPIVRSAAATLDRSLFSKTVPITAARITNLKNISRVRTGLEKSKELLRLDRLINVRPDQDPTLASKGVKCLLLKPEVIVEDQNTWSSFLQEAVKNEEASVVPYNLTVNYDYWTYLDIMTALLPEDALGEVPVGFSIVGHVAHLNLRDEYLPYKNVIAEVLIDKNPTIRTVINKTDDVGNQSEYRTFGYEVLAGPDEMNVEVNEGSCLFRFDYSKVYWNSRLQTEHKRLVDMFNPGEVVCDVMAGVGPFAIPAGKKGVFVWANDLNPASYESMKDAITRNKVTNFVRPFCEDGHTFIQHAADDLISLAATKQNTISFPPKPLSRNASPPKSPRPPKIITIPQTINHFVMNLPAIAIDFVGSFNGLYEGHETLFEPHTPTKLPIVHVHCFSTKSDNNVRETIEICERISRVLGYEIKPEDDDVTVYEVRDVAPKKRMFCASFRLPPKVAFGERKRVSG
;
A
#
# COMPACT_ATOMS: atom_id res chain seq x y z
N MET A 1 57.69 -11.17 14.24
CA MET A 1 57.11 -9.81 14.20
C MET A 1 56.94 -9.47 12.74
N THR A 2 55.72 -9.64 12.23
CA THR A 2 55.36 -9.29 10.86
C THR A 2 55.05 -7.80 10.82
N ASP A 3 55.84 -7.05 10.05
CA ASP A 3 55.59 -5.64 9.73
C ASP A 3 54.28 -5.50 8.95
N GLU A 4 53.23 -5.02 9.61
CA GLU A 4 52.03 -4.54 8.93
C GLU A 4 52.28 -3.14 8.37
N LYS A 5 52.34 -3.02 7.04
CA LYS A 5 52.39 -1.73 6.34
C LYS A 5 51.12 -0.92 6.64
N PRO A 6 51.23 0.42 6.81
CA PRO A 6 50.07 1.28 7.01
C PRO A 6 49.11 1.19 5.79
N ILE A 7 47.84 0.93 6.09
CA ILE A 7 46.76 0.76 5.13
C ILE A 7 46.41 2.13 4.53
N SER A 8 46.28 2.23 3.20
CA SER A 8 45.95 3.50 2.53
C SER A 8 44.52 3.98 2.84
N PRO A 9 44.22 5.29 2.83
CA PRO A 9 42.88 5.81 3.14
C PRO A 9 41.77 5.28 2.22
N SER A 10 42.05 5.05 0.93
CA SER A 10 41.08 4.43 0.00
C SER A 10 40.80 2.96 0.33
N SER A 11 41.76 2.27 0.96
CA SER A 11 41.59 0.89 1.43
C SER A 11 40.65 0.83 2.64
N VAL A 12 40.68 1.81 3.56
CA VAL A 12 39.79 1.82 4.74
C VAL A 12 38.32 2.02 4.38
N MET A 13 38.01 2.79 3.35
CA MET A 13 36.65 2.86 2.79
C MET A 13 36.23 1.55 2.10
N SER A 14 37.18 0.81 1.51
CA SER A 14 36.90 -0.53 0.98
C SER A 14 36.68 -1.57 2.09
N LEU A 15 37.26 -1.34 3.28
CA LEU A 15 37.01 -2.12 4.50
C LEU A 15 35.61 -1.88 5.08
N LEU A 16 34.84 -0.89 4.63
CA LEU A 16 33.45 -0.67 5.06
C LEU A 16 32.41 -1.33 4.13
N ARG A 17 32.82 -2.35 3.36
CA ARG A 17 31.90 -3.24 2.64
C ARG A 17 31.43 -4.40 3.52
N PRO A 18 30.19 -4.90 3.29
CA PRO A 18 29.70 -6.08 3.99
C PRO A 18 30.68 -7.26 3.76
N PRO A 19 30.88 -8.12 4.77
CA PRO A 19 31.69 -9.32 4.61
C PRO A 19 31.07 -10.22 3.54
N ILE A 20 31.91 -10.89 2.73
CA ILE A 20 31.43 -11.85 1.74
C ILE A 20 31.16 -13.16 2.47
N VAL A 21 29.88 -13.49 2.63
CA VAL A 21 29.39 -14.66 3.39
C VAL A 21 28.65 -15.55 2.40
N ARG A 22 29.37 -16.17 1.46
CA ARG A 22 28.77 -17.10 0.49
C ARG A 22 28.29 -18.33 1.24
N SER A 23 27.00 -18.39 1.55
CA SER A 23 26.41 -19.52 2.25
C SER A 23 25.89 -20.53 1.24
N ALA A 24 26.57 -21.67 1.13
CA ALA A 24 26.06 -22.82 0.37
C ALA A 24 24.79 -23.42 1.01
N ALA A 25 24.54 -23.15 2.29
CA ALA A 25 23.50 -23.77 3.09
C ALA A 25 22.23 -22.92 3.26
N ALA A 26 22.17 -21.71 2.69
CA ALA A 26 21.03 -20.80 2.85
C ALA A 26 20.58 -20.65 4.32
N THR A 27 21.53 -20.50 5.24
CA THR A 27 21.26 -20.18 6.65
C THR A 27 21.80 -18.80 6.98
N LEU A 28 20.99 -17.96 7.63
CA LEU A 28 21.36 -16.60 8.02
C LEU A 28 22.06 -16.59 9.39
N ASP A 29 23.39 -16.45 9.39
CA ASP A 29 24.15 -16.15 10.61
C ASP A 29 24.47 -14.65 10.67
N ARG A 30 23.74 -13.94 11.53
CA ARG A 30 23.87 -12.48 11.74
C ARG A 30 25.24 -12.09 12.29
N SER A 31 25.92 -12.99 13.00
CA SER A 31 27.24 -12.71 13.60
C SER A 31 28.32 -12.52 12.53
N LEU A 32 28.17 -13.18 11.38
CA LEU A 32 29.07 -13.06 10.24
C LEU A 32 29.06 -11.68 9.59
N PHE A 33 28.07 -10.84 9.92
CA PHE A 33 27.97 -9.45 9.46
C PHE A 33 28.62 -8.44 10.42
N SER A 34 29.32 -8.90 11.45
CA SER A 34 30.13 -8.04 12.31
C SER A 34 31.48 -7.75 11.65
N LYS A 35 31.84 -6.47 11.57
CA LYS A 35 33.13 -6.03 11.05
C LYS A 35 33.69 -4.91 11.89
N THR A 36 34.96 -5.04 12.25
CA THR A 36 35.68 -4.00 12.98
C THR A 36 36.74 -3.41 12.07
N VAL A 37 36.71 -2.08 11.92
CA VAL A 37 37.65 -1.32 11.09
C VAL A 37 38.43 -0.37 12.00
N PRO A 38 39.78 -0.45 12.04
CA PRO A 38 40.58 0.53 12.76
C PRO A 38 40.48 1.87 12.06
N ILE A 39 40.06 2.90 12.81
CA ILE A 39 39.97 4.29 12.38
C ILE A 39 40.53 5.20 13.47
N THR A 40 40.39 6.51 13.28
CA THR A 40 40.78 7.52 14.26
C THR A 40 39.54 8.23 14.80
N ALA A 41 39.58 8.69 16.04
CA ALA A 41 38.55 9.53 16.61
C ALA A 41 39.11 10.73 17.38
N ALA A 42 38.39 11.84 17.38
CA ALA A 42 38.63 12.95 18.29
C ALA A 42 37.86 12.68 19.60
N ARG A 43 38.59 12.26 20.64
CA ARG A 43 38.10 12.16 22.01
C ARG A 43 37.89 13.56 22.57
N ILE A 44 36.71 13.84 23.09
CA ILE A 44 36.36 15.13 23.66
C ILE A 44 36.75 15.15 25.14
N THR A 45 37.73 15.98 25.49
CA THR A 45 38.22 16.15 26.88
C THR A 45 37.21 16.89 27.75
N ASN A 46 36.49 17.87 27.20
CA ASN A 46 35.42 18.59 27.89
C ASN A 46 34.11 18.56 27.07
N LEU A 47 33.09 17.86 27.58
CA LEU A 47 31.81 17.68 26.89
C LEU A 47 31.11 19.00 26.53
N LYS A 48 31.39 20.12 27.20
CA LYS A 48 30.85 21.43 26.82
C LYS A 48 31.30 21.87 25.43
N ASN A 49 32.45 21.37 24.97
CA ASN A 49 33.05 21.74 23.68
C ASN A 49 32.59 20.85 22.53
N ILE A 50 31.82 19.77 22.78
CA ILE A 50 31.45 18.79 21.75
C ILE A 50 30.77 19.42 20.53
N SER A 51 29.88 20.39 20.75
CA SER A 51 29.16 21.06 19.66
C SER A 51 30.10 21.92 18.81
N ARG A 52 31.01 22.65 19.45
CA ARG A 52 32.03 23.47 18.77
C ARG A 52 32.98 22.59 17.97
N VAL A 53 33.55 21.56 18.60
CA VAL A 53 34.51 20.64 17.96
C VAL A 53 33.86 19.91 16.80
N ARG A 54 32.64 19.37 16.98
CA ARG A 54 31.88 18.74 15.90
C ARG A 54 31.66 19.69 14.72
N THR A 55 31.23 20.93 14.98
CA THR A 55 30.96 21.92 13.92
C THR A 55 32.25 22.29 13.17
N GLY A 56 33.37 22.42 13.88
CA GLY A 56 34.67 22.69 13.26
C GLY A 56 35.16 21.52 12.40
N LEU A 57 35.08 20.29 12.91
CA LEU A 57 35.44 19.08 12.15
C LEU A 57 34.52 18.82 10.95
N GLU A 58 33.26 19.25 11.04
CA GLU A 58 32.33 19.24 9.93
C GLU A 58 32.76 20.23 8.83
N LYS A 59 33.17 21.44 9.20
CA LYS A 59 33.66 22.47 8.26
C LYS A 59 35.01 22.09 7.65
N SER A 60 35.91 21.50 8.42
CA SER A 60 37.21 20.99 7.94
C SER A 60 37.09 19.70 7.15
N LYS A 61 35.89 19.09 7.10
CA LYS A 61 35.58 17.84 6.40
C LYS A 61 36.36 16.64 6.95
N GLU A 62 36.70 16.62 8.22
CA GLU A 62 37.42 15.52 8.88
C GLU A 62 36.50 14.49 9.55
N LEU A 63 35.22 14.81 9.77
CA LEU A 63 34.27 13.83 10.32
C LEU A 63 34.00 12.69 9.34
N LEU A 64 34.04 11.45 9.85
CA LEU A 64 33.56 10.27 9.14
C LEU A 64 32.05 10.34 8.99
N ARG A 65 31.58 10.41 7.75
CA ARG A 65 30.16 10.38 7.41
C ARG A 65 29.87 9.09 6.67
N LEU A 66 29.11 8.22 7.32
CA LEU A 66 28.55 7.01 6.74
C LEU A 66 27.06 7.04 6.96
N ASP A 67 26.30 6.60 5.95
CA ASP A 67 24.85 6.50 6.06
C ASP A 67 24.47 5.59 7.22
N ARG A 68 23.42 5.97 7.96
CA ARG A 68 22.88 5.23 9.13
C ARG A 68 23.84 5.11 10.32
N LEU A 69 25.07 5.63 10.24
CA LEU A 69 26.02 5.62 11.36
C LEU A 69 25.91 6.89 12.20
N ILE A 70 25.69 6.73 13.51
CA ILE A 70 25.84 7.82 14.47
C ILE A 70 27.33 8.10 14.68
N ASN A 71 27.79 9.29 14.30
CA ASN A 71 29.20 9.72 14.39
C ASN A 71 29.66 10.01 15.83
N VAL A 72 28.77 10.48 16.71
CA VAL A 72 29.12 10.68 18.12
C VAL A 72 28.99 9.36 18.86
N ARG A 73 30.10 8.82 19.36
CA ARG A 73 30.16 7.52 20.03
C ARG A 73 30.75 7.64 21.44
N PRO A 74 30.48 6.71 22.36
CA PRO A 74 31.23 6.62 23.60
C PRO A 74 32.71 6.29 23.33
N ASP A 75 33.58 6.65 24.27
CA ASP A 75 34.96 6.20 24.28
C ASP A 75 35.06 4.67 24.31
N GLN A 76 36.16 4.09 23.81
CA GLN A 76 36.37 2.64 23.86
C GLN A 76 36.93 2.18 25.20
N ASP A 77 37.56 3.08 25.96
CA ASP A 77 37.93 2.81 27.35
C ASP A 77 36.65 2.76 28.22
N PRO A 78 36.32 1.60 28.84
CA PRO A 78 35.11 1.47 29.66
C PRO A 78 35.04 2.45 30.84
N THR A 79 36.20 2.85 31.37
CA THR A 79 36.28 3.78 32.50
C THR A 79 35.97 5.22 32.06
N LEU A 80 36.35 5.60 30.84
CA LEU A 80 36.04 6.92 30.26
C LEU A 80 34.60 6.95 29.74
N ALA A 81 34.14 5.85 29.12
CA ALA A 81 32.77 5.71 28.63
C ALA A 81 31.75 5.84 29.77
N SER A 82 31.99 5.20 30.92
CA SER A 82 31.12 5.30 32.10
C SER A 82 31.09 6.71 32.72
N LYS A 83 32.16 7.49 32.55
CA LYS A 83 32.20 8.94 32.88
C LYS A 83 31.54 9.83 31.82
N GLY A 84 30.97 9.24 30.76
CA GLY A 84 30.26 9.95 29.70
C GLY A 84 31.15 10.56 28.61
N VAL A 85 32.45 10.24 28.58
CA VAL A 85 33.38 10.73 27.55
C VAL A 85 32.91 10.25 26.16
N LYS A 86 32.98 11.17 25.19
CA LYS A 86 32.53 10.94 23.80
C LYS A 86 33.67 11.11 22.82
N CYS A 87 33.56 10.39 21.72
CA CYS A 87 34.45 10.43 20.58
C CYS A 87 33.67 10.84 19.33
N LEU A 88 34.28 11.69 18.49
CA LEU A 88 33.81 12.01 17.15
C LEU A 88 34.65 11.20 16.16
N LEU A 89 34.01 10.33 15.39
CA LEU A 89 34.72 9.48 14.43
C LEU A 89 35.29 10.33 13.30
N LEU A 90 36.57 10.16 13.00
CA LEU A 90 37.29 10.89 11.95
C LEU A 90 37.46 10.01 10.72
N LYS A 91 37.64 10.65 9.57
CA LYS A 91 37.91 9.94 8.33
C LYS A 91 39.28 9.22 8.37
N PRO A 92 39.47 8.16 7.58
CA PRO A 92 40.71 7.39 7.57
C PRO A 92 41.96 8.17 7.18
N GLU A 93 41.81 9.31 6.51
CA GLU A 93 42.94 10.18 6.17
C GLU A 93 43.57 10.85 7.40
N VAL A 94 42.87 10.92 8.54
CA VAL A 94 43.39 11.48 9.79
C VAL A 94 44.13 10.41 10.57
N ILE A 95 45.45 10.54 10.67
CA ILE A 95 46.35 9.54 11.29
C ILE A 95 46.81 10.05 12.66
N VAL A 96 46.75 9.21 13.69
CA VAL A 96 47.07 9.58 15.08
C VAL A 96 48.53 10.05 15.22
N GLU A 97 49.46 9.38 14.55
CA GLU A 97 50.90 9.61 14.68
C GLU A 97 51.43 10.73 13.76
N ASP A 98 50.61 11.24 12.84
CA ASP A 98 51.02 12.26 11.86
C ASP A 98 50.12 13.50 11.91
N GLN A 99 50.57 14.52 12.64
CA GLN A 99 49.86 15.80 12.78
C GLN A 99 49.71 16.56 11.46
N ASN A 100 50.51 16.25 10.43
CA ASN A 100 50.36 16.87 9.11
C ASN A 100 49.06 16.44 8.42
N THR A 101 48.45 15.34 8.86
CA THR A 101 47.15 14.89 8.37
C THR A 101 45.97 15.62 9.02
N TRP A 102 46.21 16.39 10.09
CA TRP A 102 45.17 17.07 10.84
C TRP A 102 44.94 18.47 10.26
N SER A 103 43.69 18.90 10.20
CA SER A 103 43.39 20.28 9.83
C SER A 103 43.92 21.26 10.88
N SER A 104 44.07 22.53 10.48
CA SER A 104 44.41 23.62 11.40
C SER A 104 43.43 23.71 12.58
N PHE A 105 42.13 23.42 12.34
CA PHE A 105 41.12 23.38 13.39
C PHE A 105 41.39 22.26 14.40
N LEU A 106 41.67 21.03 13.93
CA LEU A 106 41.91 19.90 14.81
C LEU A 106 43.20 20.10 15.62
N GLN A 107 44.26 20.63 15.01
CA GLN A 107 45.49 20.99 15.72
C GLN A 107 45.24 22.04 16.81
N GLU A 108 44.44 23.07 16.53
CA GLU A 108 44.07 24.10 17.52
C GLU A 108 43.23 23.51 18.66
N ALA A 109 42.25 22.65 18.35
CA ALA A 109 41.42 21.99 19.34
C ALA A 109 42.24 21.09 20.28
N VAL A 110 43.27 20.41 19.76
CA VAL A 110 44.20 19.60 20.57
C VAL A 110 45.10 20.49 21.43
N LYS A 111 45.65 21.57 20.86
CA LYS A 111 46.48 22.54 21.59
C LYS A 111 45.73 23.21 22.74
N ASN A 112 44.44 23.50 22.56
CA ASN A 112 43.58 24.09 23.59
C ASN A 112 43.00 23.08 24.58
N GLU A 113 43.45 21.82 24.54
CA GLU A 113 42.97 20.72 25.39
C GLU A 113 41.44 20.49 25.27
N GLU A 114 40.84 20.83 24.13
CA GLU A 114 39.40 20.64 23.86
C GLU A 114 39.08 19.24 23.31
N ALA A 115 40.06 18.62 22.64
CA ALA A 115 40.00 17.26 22.14
C ALA A 115 41.39 16.61 22.13
N SER A 116 41.43 15.28 22.02
CA SER A 116 42.65 14.52 21.73
C SER A 116 42.38 13.52 20.62
N VAL A 117 43.35 13.31 19.74
CA VAL A 117 43.25 12.33 18.64
C VAL A 117 43.69 10.96 19.15
N VAL A 118 42.83 9.95 19.01
CA VAL A 118 43.06 8.60 19.54
C VAL A 118 42.69 7.52 18.52
N PRO A 119 43.34 6.33 18.56
CA PRO A 119 42.89 5.18 17.80
C PRO A 119 41.47 4.77 18.20
N TYR A 120 40.68 4.29 17.24
CA TYR A 120 39.30 3.88 17.47
C TYR A 120 38.92 2.68 16.57
N ASN A 121 38.49 1.58 17.17
CA ASN A 121 38.01 0.39 16.45
C ASN A 121 36.51 0.50 16.15
N LEU A 122 36.13 0.95 14.95
CA LEU A 122 34.73 1.05 14.56
C LEU A 122 34.15 -0.34 14.26
N THR A 123 33.32 -0.85 15.18
CA THR A 123 32.53 -2.06 14.94
C THR A 123 31.16 -1.71 14.35
N VAL A 124 30.90 -2.23 13.15
CA VAL A 124 29.57 -2.30 12.54
C VAL A 124 29.04 -3.73 12.64
N ASN A 125 27.74 -3.88 12.86
CA ASN A 125 27.08 -5.18 13.02
C ASN A 125 26.00 -5.38 11.95
N TYR A 126 25.28 -6.49 12.03
CA TYR A 126 24.18 -6.81 11.13
C TYR A 126 23.18 -5.65 10.93
N ASP A 127 22.83 -4.92 11.98
CA ASP A 127 21.82 -3.85 11.95
C ASP A 127 22.20 -2.67 11.06
N TYR A 128 23.51 -2.42 10.94
CA TYR A 128 24.05 -1.35 10.09
C TYR A 128 23.75 -1.59 8.61
N TRP A 129 23.90 -2.84 8.15
CA TRP A 129 23.78 -3.21 6.75
C TRP A 129 22.34 -3.09 6.24
N THR A 130 22.21 -2.66 4.98
CA THR A 130 20.93 -2.65 4.28
C THR A 130 20.54 -4.06 3.86
N TYR A 131 19.29 -4.24 3.45
CA TYR A 131 18.85 -5.48 2.82
C TYR A 131 19.75 -5.85 1.62
N LEU A 132 20.04 -4.89 0.74
CA LEU A 132 20.86 -5.14 -0.46
C LEU A 132 22.30 -5.54 -0.10
N ASP A 133 22.90 -4.91 0.91
CA ASP A 133 24.23 -5.28 1.40
C ASP A 133 24.28 -6.74 1.86
N ILE A 134 23.27 -7.16 2.62
CA ILE A 134 23.18 -8.53 3.16
C ILE A 134 22.92 -9.53 2.04
N MET A 135 21.99 -9.23 1.14
CA MET A 135 21.67 -10.11 0.02
C MET A 135 22.87 -10.28 -0.92
N THR A 136 23.61 -9.20 -1.19
CA THR A 136 24.82 -9.24 -2.03
C THR A 136 25.93 -10.07 -1.39
N ALA A 137 26.01 -10.06 -0.06
CA ALA A 137 26.96 -10.86 0.69
C ALA A 137 26.61 -12.35 0.75
N LEU A 138 25.31 -12.69 0.76
CA LEU A 138 24.81 -14.06 0.94
C LEU A 138 24.62 -14.84 -0.37
N LEU A 139 24.05 -14.19 -1.38
CA LEU A 139 23.69 -14.84 -2.65
C LEU A 139 24.96 -15.18 -3.44
N PRO A 140 24.95 -16.28 -4.20
CA PRO A 140 26.05 -16.62 -5.08
C PRO A 140 26.13 -15.64 -6.26
N GLU A 141 27.32 -15.52 -6.87
CA GLU A 141 27.58 -14.50 -7.91
C GLU A 141 26.65 -14.60 -9.13
N ASP A 142 26.27 -15.82 -9.49
CA ASP A 142 25.31 -16.12 -10.56
C ASP A 142 23.88 -15.68 -10.24
N ALA A 143 23.53 -15.53 -8.96
CA ALA A 143 22.25 -15.00 -8.50
C ALA A 143 22.27 -13.48 -8.21
N LEU A 144 23.40 -12.78 -8.39
CA LEU A 144 23.49 -11.33 -8.12
C LEU A 144 22.94 -10.45 -9.25
N GLY A 145 22.53 -11.03 -10.38
CA GLY A 145 22.06 -10.29 -11.55
C GLY A 145 20.92 -9.30 -11.24
N GLU A 146 19.89 -9.76 -10.51
CA GLU A 146 18.75 -8.93 -10.13
C GLU A 146 18.21 -9.31 -8.75
N VAL A 147 18.98 -8.96 -7.71
CA VAL A 147 18.62 -9.27 -6.30
C VAL A 147 17.14 -8.97 -6.03
N PRO A 148 16.36 -9.92 -5.46
CA PRO A 148 14.93 -9.74 -5.25
C PRO A 148 14.64 -8.55 -4.34
N VAL A 149 14.16 -7.45 -4.91
CA VAL A 149 13.70 -6.26 -4.17
C VAL A 149 12.18 -6.06 -4.30
N GLY A 150 11.54 -6.76 -5.23
CA GLY A 150 10.11 -6.66 -5.49
C GLY A 150 9.28 -7.52 -4.54
N PHE A 151 8.58 -6.89 -3.60
CA PHE A 151 7.57 -7.52 -2.76
C PHE A 151 6.37 -6.58 -2.60
N SER A 152 5.24 -7.11 -2.11
CA SER A 152 4.11 -6.24 -1.72
C SER A 152 3.74 -6.50 -0.28
N ILE A 153 3.27 -5.44 0.38
CA ILE A 153 2.89 -5.46 1.79
C ILE A 153 1.39 -5.26 1.90
N VAL A 154 0.75 -6.09 2.73
CA VAL A 154 -0.61 -5.92 3.19
C VAL A 154 -0.59 -5.97 4.71
N GLY A 155 -0.75 -4.80 5.34
CA GLY A 155 -0.59 -4.66 6.79
C GLY A 155 0.82 -5.06 7.24
N HIS A 156 0.91 -6.14 8.01
CA HIS A 156 2.16 -6.69 8.51
C HIS A 156 2.66 -7.92 7.73
N VAL A 157 1.90 -8.36 6.72
CA VAL A 157 2.22 -9.50 5.87
C VAL A 157 2.90 -8.98 4.61
N ALA A 158 4.06 -9.53 4.28
CA ALA A 158 4.72 -9.30 3.00
C ALA A 158 4.65 -10.54 2.13
N HIS A 159 4.34 -10.39 0.85
CA HIS A 159 4.43 -11.48 -0.09
C HIS A 159 5.57 -11.23 -1.08
N LEU A 160 6.42 -12.24 -1.23
CA LEU A 160 7.50 -12.22 -2.21
C LEU A 160 6.98 -12.65 -3.58
N ASN A 161 7.60 -12.13 -4.63
CA ASN A 161 7.46 -12.64 -6.00
C ASN A 161 8.86 -13.07 -6.45
N LEU A 162 9.26 -14.30 -6.10
CA LEU A 162 10.59 -14.83 -6.42
C LEU A 162 10.59 -15.47 -7.80
N ARG A 163 11.67 -15.25 -8.56
CA ARG A 163 11.98 -16.05 -9.75
C ARG A 163 12.56 -17.39 -9.33
N ASP A 164 12.50 -18.37 -10.22
CA ASP A 164 12.93 -19.75 -9.96
C ASP A 164 14.36 -19.84 -9.43
N GLU A 165 15.28 -19.02 -9.95
CA GLU A 165 16.69 -18.93 -9.51
C GLU A 165 16.85 -18.53 -8.03
N TYR A 166 15.85 -17.86 -7.43
CA TYR A 166 15.87 -17.40 -6.05
C TYR A 166 15.09 -18.31 -5.08
N LEU A 167 14.33 -19.29 -5.59
CA LEU A 167 13.56 -20.22 -4.76
C LEU A 167 14.41 -20.97 -3.73
N PRO A 168 15.66 -21.41 -4.03
CA PRO A 168 16.52 -22.04 -3.03
C PRO A 168 16.84 -21.15 -1.82
N TYR A 169 16.77 -19.83 -1.99
CA TYR A 169 17.12 -18.82 -0.97
C TYR A 169 15.90 -18.17 -0.31
N LYS A 170 14.68 -18.63 -0.62
CA LYS A 170 13.42 -17.99 -0.22
C LYS A 170 13.30 -17.72 1.28
N ASN A 171 13.75 -18.65 2.11
CA ASN A 171 13.68 -18.54 3.57
C ASN A 171 14.64 -17.48 4.10
N VAL A 172 15.89 -17.45 3.63
CA VAL A 172 16.87 -16.42 4.02
C VAL A 172 16.41 -15.05 3.57
N ILE A 173 15.93 -14.93 2.34
CA ILE A 173 15.37 -13.68 1.81
C ILE A 173 14.26 -13.18 2.74
N ALA A 174 13.35 -14.07 3.13
CA ALA A 174 12.24 -13.77 4.03
C ALA A 174 12.70 -13.35 5.43
N GLU A 175 13.68 -14.03 6.02
CA GLU A 175 14.26 -13.67 7.33
C GLU A 175 14.91 -12.29 7.31
N VAL A 176 15.74 -12.00 6.30
CA VAL A 176 16.37 -10.68 6.15
C VAL A 176 15.29 -9.62 5.92
N LEU A 177 14.23 -9.94 5.19
CA LEU A 177 13.12 -9.01 4.97
C LEU A 177 12.43 -8.62 6.29
N ILE A 178 12.12 -9.59 7.17
CA ILE A 178 11.56 -9.29 8.50
C ILE A 178 12.54 -8.43 9.31
N ASP A 179 13.80 -8.83 9.39
CA ASP A 179 14.81 -8.13 10.18
C ASP A 179 14.97 -6.66 9.76
N LYS A 180 14.84 -6.36 8.46
CA LYS A 180 15.06 -5.03 7.89
C LYS A 180 13.81 -4.18 7.76
N ASN A 181 12.63 -4.74 8.05
CA ASN A 181 11.36 -4.03 7.95
C ASN A 181 10.53 -4.25 9.22
N PRO A 182 10.64 -3.36 10.22
CA PRO A 182 10.01 -3.53 11.54
C PRO A 182 8.47 -3.66 11.52
N THR A 183 7.82 -3.27 10.43
CA THR A 183 6.37 -3.39 10.24
C THR A 183 5.95 -4.77 9.73
N ILE A 184 6.86 -5.51 9.10
CA ILE A 184 6.62 -6.84 8.56
C ILE A 184 6.87 -7.85 9.68
N ARG A 185 5.90 -8.73 9.92
CA ARG A 185 6.06 -9.85 10.89
C ARG A 185 5.97 -11.21 10.22
N THR A 186 5.26 -11.30 9.10
CA THR A 186 5.04 -12.56 8.37
C THR A 186 5.40 -12.35 6.92
N VAL A 187 6.19 -13.26 6.37
CA VAL A 187 6.56 -13.26 4.95
C VAL A 187 6.05 -14.54 4.32
N ILE A 188 5.30 -14.40 3.24
CA ILE A 188 4.70 -15.52 2.51
C ILE A 188 5.18 -15.57 1.06
N ASN A 189 5.03 -16.74 0.46
CA ASN A 189 5.06 -16.92 -0.98
C ASN A 189 3.70 -17.46 -1.44
N LYS A 190 3.17 -16.93 -2.55
CA LYS A 190 1.90 -17.42 -3.11
C LYS A 190 2.20 -18.66 -3.93
N THR A 191 1.48 -19.74 -3.67
CA THR A 191 1.64 -21.02 -4.41
C THR A 191 0.77 -21.07 -5.65
N ASP A 192 -0.28 -20.25 -5.68
CA ASP A 192 -1.28 -20.26 -6.74
C ASP A 192 -1.59 -18.84 -7.23
N ASP A 193 -1.93 -18.75 -8.52
CA ASP A 193 -2.44 -17.52 -9.10
C ASP A 193 -3.86 -17.21 -8.61
N VAL A 194 -4.08 -15.95 -8.23
CA VAL A 194 -5.34 -15.44 -7.71
C VAL A 194 -6.48 -15.63 -8.72
N GLY A 195 -7.50 -16.42 -8.34
CA GLY A 195 -8.71 -16.63 -9.13
C GLY A 195 -8.68 -17.85 -10.06
N ASN A 196 -7.58 -18.62 -10.10
CA ASN A 196 -7.54 -19.86 -10.89
C ASN A 196 -8.26 -21.04 -10.18
N GLN A 197 -8.22 -21.07 -8.84
CA GLN A 197 -8.75 -22.19 -8.04
C GLN A 197 -9.94 -21.80 -7.16
N SER A 198 -10.27 -20.51 -7.08
CA SER A 198 -11.30 -20.00 -6.16
C SER A 198 -12.10 -18.88 -6.81
N GLU A 199 -13.42 -19.03 -6.83
CA GLU A 199 -14.36 -17.98 -7.26
C GLU A 199 -14.28 -16.73 -6.38
N TYR A 200 -13.92 -16.90 -5.10
CA TYR A 200 -13.69 -15.82 -4.14
C TYR A 200 -12.34 -15.12 -4.34
N ARG A 201 -11.54 -15.56 -5.33
CA ARG A 201 -10.22 -15.00 -5.64
C ARG A 201 -9.27 -15.02 -4.44
N THR A 202 -9.36 -16.08 -3.64
CA THR A 202 -8.36 -16.44 -2.63
C THR A 202 -7.14 -17.07 -3.31
N PHE A 203 -6.06 -17.27 -2.54
CA PHE A 203 -4.82 -17.85 -3.03
C PHE A 203 -4.23 -18.82 -2.00
N GLY A 204 -3.61 -19.89 -2.47
CA GLY A 204 -2.74 -20.72 -1.65
C GLY A 204 -1.44 -19.98 -1.34
N TYR A 205 -0.86 -20.25 -0.16
CA TYR A 205 0.40 -19.65 0.26
C TYR A 205 1.17 -20.59 1.18
N GLU A 206 2.48 -20.34 1.25
CA GLU A 206 3.37 -20.90 2.25
C GLU A 206 3.98 -19.76 3.09
N VAL A 207 4.17 -19.99 4.38
CA VAL A 207 4.89 -19.06 5.26
C VAL A 207 6.39 -19.35 5.12
N LEU A 208 7.15 -18.32 4.74
CA LEU A 208 8.60 -18.39 4.58
C LEU A 208 9.35 -17.94 5.84
N ALA A 209 8.80 -16.96 6.56
CA ALA A 209 9.35 -16.50 7.83
C ALA A 209 8.26 -15.83 8.69
N GLY A 210 8.44 -15.90 10.01
CA GLY A 210 7.49 -15.34 10.99
C GLY A 210 6.34 -16.27 11.35
N PRO A 211 5.40 -15.82 12.20
CA PRO A 211 4.21 -16.60 12.55
C PRO A 211 3.23 -16.66 11.38
N ASP A 212 2.45 -17.74 11.31
CA ASP A 212 1.30 -17.84 10.40
C ASP A 212 0.14 -16.98 10.91
N GLU A 213 0.22 -15.67 10.65
CA GLU A 213 -0.77 -14.68 11.05
C GLU A 213 -1.23 -13.87 9.83
N MET A 214 -2.42 -14.19 9.34
CA MET A 214 -2.99 -13.59 8.13
C MET A 214 -4.03 -12.51 8.43
N ASN A 215 -4.39 -12.25 9.70
CA ASN A 215 -5.26 -11.15 10.07
C ASN A 215 -4.51 -9.83 10.00
N VAL A 216 -4.76 -9.08 8.94
CA VAL A 216 -4.08 -7.82 8.65
C VAL A 216 -4.96 -6.64 9.03
N GLU A 217 -4.30 -5.51 9.32
CA GLU A 217 -4.93 -4.21 9.40
C GLU A 217 -4.28 -3.30 8.35
N VAL A 218 -5.09 -2.66 7.52
CA VAL A 218 -4.64 -1.77 6.46
C VAL A 218 -5.33 -0.43 6.58
N ASN A 219 -4.56 0.65 6.42
CA ASN A 219 -5.09 2.00 6.28
C ASN A 219 -4.95 2.46 4.82
N GLU A 220 -6.08 2.56 4.12
CA GLU A 220 -6.12 3.04 2.73
C GLU A 220 -7.17 4.14 2.61
N GLY A 221 -6.80 5.29 2.02
CA GLY A 221 -7.73 6.41 1.84
C GLY A 221 -8.30 6.95 3.16
N SER A 222 -7.49 6.97 4.23
CA SER A 222 -7.92 7.30 5.59
C SER A 222 -9.02 6.38 6.14
N CYS A 223 -9.18 5.17 5.58
CA CYS A 223 -10.13 4.16 6.02
C CYS A 223 -9.38 2.93 6.55
N LEU A 224 -9.88 2.39 7.66
CA LEU A 224 -9.28 1.25 8.32
C LEU A 224 -9.99 -0.04 7.90
N PHE A 225 -9.24 -1.01 7.42
CA PHE A 225 -9.75 -2.33 7.03
C PHE A 225 -9.06 -3.41 7.85
N ARG A 226 -9.83 -4.38 8.33
CA ARG A 226 -9.32 -5.59 8.98
C ARG A 226 -9.92 -6.81 8.32
N PHE A 227 -9.08 -7.77 7.98
CA PHE A 227 -9.50 -8.99 7.30
C PHE A 227 -8.41 -10.05 7.39
N ASP A 228 -8.81 -11.30 7.17
CA ASP A 228 -7.89 -12.41 6.95
C ASP A 228 -7.44 -12.40 5.48
N TYR A 229 -6.17 -12.06 5.23
CA TYR A 229 -5.63 -11.90 3.88
C TYR A 229 -5.65 -13.20 3.06
N SER A 230 -5.72 -14.36 3.72
CA SER A 230 -5.85 -15.65 3.01
C SER A 230 -7.27 -15.90 2.49
N LYS A 231 -8.28 -15.23 3.05
CA LYS A 231 -9.70 -15.47 2.77
C LYS A 231 -10.36 -14.43 1.90
N VAL A 232 -9.69 -13.32 1.59
CA VAL A 232 -10.25 -12.22 0.80
C VAL A 232 -9.26 -11.73 -0.25
N TYR A 233 -9.78 -11.17 -1.34
CA TYR A 233 -8.95 -10.47 -2.32
C TYR A 233 -8.64 -9.04 -1.84
N TRP A 234 -7.35 -8.70 -1.80
CA TRP A 234 -6.88 -7.33 -1.55
C TRP A 234 -5.66 -7.00 -2.40
N ASN A 235 -5.62 -5.78 -2.95
CA ASN A 235 -4.49 -5.26 -3.72
C ASN A 235 -4.31 -3.75 -3.51
N SER A 236 -3.35 -3.38 -2.66
CA SER A 236 -3.03 -1.98 -2.33
C SER A 236 -2.60 -1.14 -3.54
N ARG A 237 -2.24 -1.77 -4.67
CA ARG A 237 -1.86 -1.04 -5.90
C ARG A 237 -3.07 -0.50 -6.68
N LEU A 238 -4.30 -0.79 -6.24
CA LEU A 238 -5.53 -0.25 -6.81
C LEU A 238 -5.98 1.04 -6.11
N GLN A 239 -5.28 1.51 -5.07
CA GLN A 239 -5.67 2.69 -4.30
C GLN A 239 -5.92 3.93 -5.17
N THR A 240 -5.11 4.16 -6.21
CA THR A 240 -5.29 5.30 -7.14
C THR A 240 -6.60 5.21 -7.91
N GLU A 241 -6.98 3.99 -8.32
CA GLU A 241 -8.24 3.73 -9.01
C GLU A 241 -9.44 3.84 -8.07
N HIS A 242 -9.32 3.28 -6.86
CA HIS A 242 -10.30 3.43 -5.79
C HIS A 242 -10.61 4.91 -5.55
N LYS A 243 -9.55 5.72 -5.40
CA LYS A 243 -9.67 7.16 -5.21
C LYS A 243 -10.31 7.85 -6.42
N ARG A 244 -9.91 7.49 -7.65
CA ARG A 244 -10.43 8.10 -8.89
C ARG A 244 -11.95 7.98 -8.96
N LEU A 245 -12.50 6.78 -8.77
CA LEU A 245 -13.96 6.59 -8.81
C LEU A 245 -14.66 7.25 -7.61
N VAL A 246 -14.13 7.11 -6.40
CA VAL A 246 -14.71 7.75 -5.20
C VAL A 246 -14.74 9.28 -5.29
N ASP A 247 -13.73 9.89 -5.94
CA ASP A 247 -13.68 11.32 -6.17
C ASP A 247 -14.79 11.79 -7.12
N MET A 248 -15.26 10.94 -8.05
CA MET A 248 -16.35 11.25 -8.98
C MET A 248 -17.74 11.26 -8.32
N PHE A 249 -17.96 10.46 -7.27
CA PHE A 249 -19.27 10.35 -6.61
C PHE A 249 -19.60 11.57 -5.75
N ASN A 250 -20.84 12.05 -5.77
CA ASN A 250 -21.25 13.24 -5.02
C ASN A 250 -22.01 12.87 -3.74
N PRO A 251 -21.84 13.64 -2.64
CA PRO A 251 -22.62 13.43 -1.42
C PRO A 251 -24.12 13.40 -1.70
N GLY A 252 -24.83 12.41 -1.16
CA GLY A 252 -26.26 12.21 -1.38
C GLY A 252 -26.62 11.35 -2.59
N GLU A 253 -25.66 11.00 -3.46
CA GLU A 253 -25.87 10.01 -4.53
C GLU A 253 -25.94 8.59 -3.97
N VAL A 254 -26.48 7.67 -4.79
CA VAL A 254 -26.46 6.23 -4.51
C VAL A 254 -25.52 5.52 -5.47
N VAL A 255 -24.60 4.75 -4.91
CA VAL A 255 -23.63 3.91 -5.63
C VAL A 255 -23.90 2.44 -5.30
N CYS A 256 -23.85 1.58 -6.29
CA CYS A 256 -23.89 0.13 -6.09
C CYS A 256 -22.51 -0.46 -6.43
N ASP A 257 -21.84 -0.99 -5.42
CA ASP A 257 -20.58 -1.72 -5.57
C ASP A 257 -20.89 -3.21 -5.62
N VAL A 258 -20.87 -3.81 -6.82
CA VAL A 258 -21.42 -5.16 -7.06
C VAL A 258 -20.46 -6.25 -6.58
N MET A 259 -19.15 -5.95 -6.54
CA MET A 259 -18.07 -6.85 -6.11
C MET A 259 -17.13 -6.10 -5.17
N ALA A 260 -17.68 -5.70 -4.03
CA ALA A 260 -17.08 -4.76 -3.10
C ALA A 260 -15.87 -5.34 -2.35
N GLY A 261 -15.70 -6.66 -2.28
CA GLY A 261 -14.73 -7.29 -1.40
C GLY A 261 -14.89 -6.79 0.03
N VAL A 262 -13.82 -6.27 0.62
CA VAL A 262 -13.85 -5.66 1.97
C VAL A 262 -14.29 -4.18 1.98
N GLY A 263 -14.70 -3.65 0.82
CA GLY A 263 -15.27 -2.31 0.63
C GLY A 263 -14.28 -1.17 0.33
N PRO A 264 -13.25 -1.32 -0.53
CA PRO A 264 -12.30 -0.24 -0.79
C PRO A 264 -12.89 0.94 -1.57
N PHE A 265 -14.01 0.76 -2.31
CA PHE A 265 -14.81 1.88 -2.83
C PHE A 265 -15.90 2.30 -1.83
N ALA A 266 -16.63 1.31 -1.29
CA ALA A 266 -17.80 1.55 -0.46
C ALA A 266 -17.51 2.35 0.81
N ILE A 267 -16.45 2.00 1.54
CA ILE A 267 -16.13 2.65 2.82
C ILE A 267 -15.69 4.11 2.62
N PRO A 268 -14.76 4.44 1.70
CA PRO A 268 -14.41 5.83 1.41
C PRO A 268 -15.58 6.66 0.85
N ALA A 269 -16.41 6.08 -0.04
CA ALA A 269 -17.61 6.76 -0.54
C ALA A 269 -18.61 7.06 0.59
N GLY A 270 -18.83 6.10 1.50
CA GLY A 270 -19.64 6.32 2.70
C GLY A 270 -19.14 7.46 3.59
N LYS A 271 -17.81 7.63 3.72
CA LYS A 271 -17.24 8.79 4.45
C LYS A 271 -17.50 10.13 3.77
N LYS A 272 -17.67 10.13 2.45
CA LYS A 272 -18.04 11.32 1.65
C LYS A 272 -19.54 11.65 1.77
N GLY A 273 -20.33 10.79 2.42
CA GLY A 273 -21.78 10.95 2.53
C GLY A 273 -22.55 10.46 1.30
N VAL A 274 -21.93 9.56 0.52
CA VAL A 274 -22.56 8.83 -0.58
C VAL A 274 -23.25 7.59 0.02
N PHE A 275 -24.46 7.28 -0.42
CA PHE A 275 -25.13 6.03 -0.05
C PHE A 275 -24.56 4.89 -0.90
N VAL A 276 -24.15 3.78 -0.30
CA VAL A 276 -23.51 2.67 -1.03
C VAL A 276 -24.14 1.34 -0.69
N TRP A 277 -24.78 0.71 -1.66
CA TRP A 277 -25.20 -0.69 -1.55
C TRP A 277 -24.02 -1.52 -2.01
N ALA A 278 -23.37 -2.22 -1.09
CA ALA A 278 -22.09 -2.87 -1.32
C ALA A 278 -22.25 -4.38 -1.17
N ASN A 279 -22.05 -5.12 -2.25
CA ASN A 279 -22.23 -6.56 -2.33
C ASN A 279 -20.91 -7.27 -2.58
N ASP A 280 -20.73 -8.44 -1.98
CA ASP A 280 -19.69 -9.36 -2.40
C ASP A 280 -20.16 -10.80 -2.21
N LEU A 281 -19.84 -11.68 -3.17
CA LEU A 281 -20.23 -13.09 -3.10
C LEU A 281 -19.49 -13.84 -1.99
N ASN A 282 -18.29 -13.42 -1.62
CA ASN A 282 -17.48 -14.09 -0.60
C ASN A 282 -17.96 -13.71 0.82
N PRO A 283 -18.41 -14.69 1.64
CA PRO A 283 -18.85 -14.41 3.00
C PRO A 283 -17.75 -13.80 3.89
N ALA A 284 -16.48 -14.16 3.67
CA ALA A 284 -15.36 -13.59 4.44
C ALA A 284 -15.12 -12.10 4.10
N SER A 285 -15.29 -11.73 2.83
CA SER A 285 -15.29 -10.34 2.38
C SER A 285 -16.43 -9.56 3.03
N TYR A 286 -17.64 -10.12 3.01
CA TYR A 286 -18.83 -9.53 3.63
C TYR A 286 -18.67 -9.29 5.13
N GLU A 287 -18.17 -10.27 5.89
CA GLU A 287 -17.92 -10.11 7.33
C GLU A 287 -16.87 -9.01 7.59
N SER A 288 -15.79 -8.98 6.80
CA SER A 288 -14.76 -7.95 6.89
C SER A 288 -15.30 -6.56 6.53
N MET A 289 -16.20 -6.48 5.54
CA MET A 289 -16.86 -5.24 5.14
C MET A 289 -17.79 -4.71 6.23
N LYS A 290 -18.59 -5.57 6.89
CA LYS A 290 -19.42 -5.16 8.06
C LYS A 290 -18.59 -4.55 9.18
N ASP A 291 -17.44 -5.17 9.45
CA ASP A 291 -16.48 -4.64 10.41
C ASP A 291 -15.93 -3.27 9.97
N ALA A 292 -15.51 -3.14 8.71
CA ALA A 292 -15.03 -1.88 8.15
C ALA A 292 -16.09 -0.77 8.21
N ILE A 293 -17.36 -1.07 7.93
CA ILE A 293 -18.49 -0.12 8.03
C ILE A 293 -18.57 0.47 9.45
N THR A 294 -18.50 -0.41 10.45
CA THR A 294 -18.62 -0.04 11.85
C THR A 294 -17.40 0.78 12.32
N ARG A 295 -16.19 0.30 12.05
CA ARG A 295 -14.94 0.99 12.45
C ARG A 295 -14.81 2.36 11.82
N ASN A 296 -15.23 2.50 10.57
CA ASN A 296 -15.14 3.76 9.82
C ASN A 296 -16.34 4.68 10.06
N LYS A 297 -17.33 4.26 10.86
CA LYS A 297 -18.52 5.03 11.24
C LYS A 297 -19.37 5.44 10.03
N VAL A 298 -19.51 4.54 9.07
CA VAL A 298 -20.28 4.76 7.83
C VAL A 298 -21.57 3.93 7.77
N THR A 299 -22.04 3.39 8.90
CA THR A 299 -23.27 2.56 8.99
C THR A 299 -24.51 3.22 8.41
N ASN A 300 -24.62 4.55 8.48
CA ASN A 300 -25.74 5.29 7.90
C ASN A 300 -25.63 5.44 6.37
N PHE A 301 -24.50 5.13 5.78
CA PHE A 301 -24.24 5.37 4.36
C PHE A 301 -23.99 4.08 3.59
N VAL A 302 -23.38 3.08 4.20
CA VAL A 302 -23.02 1.83 3.51
C VAL A 302 -23.89 0.68 4.03
N ARG A 303 -24.57 -0.02 3.12
CA ARG A 303 -25.35 -1.22 3.39
C ARG A 303 -24.67 -2.43 2.74
N PRO A 304 -24.22 -3.42 3.52
CA PRO A 304 -23.53 -4.58 2.99
C PRO A 304 -24.52 -5.69 2.61
N PHE A 305 -24.23 -6.40 1.51
CA PHE A 305 -24.97 -7.56 0.99
C PHE A 305 -23.99 -8.70 0.68
N CYS A 306 -24.49 -9.93 0.67
CA CYS A 306 -23.73 -11.14 0.38
C CYS A 306 -24.50 -12.04 -0.59
N GLU A 307 -24.52 -11.62 -1.85
CA GLU A 307 -25.34 -12.23 -2.92
C GLU A 307 -24.51 -12.40 -4.19
N ASP A 308 -25.02 -13.22 -5.10
CA ASP A 308 -24.51 -13.26 -6.47
C ASP A 308 -24.72 -11.92 -7.17
N GLY A 309 -23.67 -11.44 -7.85
CA GLY A 309 -23.67 -10.13 -8.49
C GLY A 309 -24.72 -9.96 -9.59
N HIS A 310 -25.10 -11.02 -10.30
CA HIS A 310 -26.15 -10.94 -11.31
C HIS A 310 -27.51 -10.66 -10.69
N THR A 311 -27.79 -11.28 -9.53
CA THR A 311 -29.02 -11.07 -8.77
C THR A 311 -29.02 -9.71 -8.08
N PHE A 312 -27.90 -9.37 -7.45
CA PHE A 312 -27.76 -8.15 -6.67
C PHE A 312 -28.00 -6.87 -7.49
N ILE A 313 -27.57 -6.82 -8.76
CA ILE A 313 -27.76 -5.65 -9.62
C ILE A 313 -29.24 -5.22 -9.69
N GLN A 314 -30.15 -6.18 -9.90
CA GLN A 314 -31.58 -5.91 -9.97
C GLN A 314 -32.17 -5.66 -8.58
N HIS A 315 -31.77 -6.48 -7.60
CA HIS A 315 -32.21 -6.33 -6.21
C HIS A 315 -31.90 -4.93 -5.66
N ALA A 316 -30.70 -4.39 -5.91
CA ALA A 316 -30.32 -3.07 -5.40
C ALA A 316 -31.22 -1.94 -5.93
N ALA A 317 -31.63 -2.00 -7.20
CA ALA A 317 -32.56 -1.02 -7.78
C ALA A 317 -33.97 -1.19 -7.19
N ASP A 318 -34.47 -2.43 -7.11
CA ASP A 318 -35.79 -2.75 -6.57
C ASP A 318 -35.91 -2.36 -5.09
N ASP A 319 -34.87 -2.58 -4.29
CA ASP A 319 -34.81 -2.20 -2.87
C ASP A 319 -34.96 -0.69 -2.70
N LEU A 320 -34.26 0.13 -3.50
CA LEU A 320 -34.36 1.59 -3.41
C LEU A 320 -35.75 2.12 -3.80
N ILE A 321 -36.35 1.54 -4.85
CA ILE A 321 -37.72 1.86 -5.27
C ILE A 321 -38.71 1.48 -4.16
N SER A 322 -38.55 0.29 -3.57
CA SER A 322 -39.38 -0.20 -2.47
C SER A 322 -39.27 0.68 -1.23
N LEU A 323 -38.05 1.07 -0.83
CA LEU A 323 -37.81 1.96 0.31
C LEU A 323 -38.48 3.32 0.10
N ALA A 324 -38.46 3.86 -1.10
CA ALA A 324 -39.12 5.12 -1.42
C ALA A 324 -40.64 4.98 -1.41
N ALA A 325 -41.18 3.93 -2.03
CA ALA A 325 -42.62 3.65 -2.05
C ALA A 325 -43.19 3.44 -0.64
N THR A 326 -42.43 2.79 0.24
CA THR A 326 -42.79 2.54 1.64
C THR A 326 -42.42 3.66 2.61
N LYS A 327 -41.81 4.76 2.12
CA LYS A 327 -41.34 5.92 2.90
C LYS A 327 -40.30 5.55 3.98
N GLN A 328 -39.53 4.50 3.75
CA GLN A 328 -38.44 4.01 4.60
C GLN A 328 -37.05 4.48 4.11
N ASN A 329 -37.00 5.31 3.08
CA ASN A 329 -35.77 5.85 2.51
C ASN A 329 -35.25 7.10 3.25
N THR A 330 -35.41 7.20 4.57
CA THR A 330 -34.92 8.37 5.34
C THR A 330 -33.99 7.97 6.47
N ILE A 331 -32.98 8.79 6.73
CA ILE A 331 -32.01 8.60 7.80
C ILE A 331 -32.01 9.85 8.68
N SER A 332 -32.18 9.64 9.98
CA SER A 332 -32.16 10.68 10.99
C SER A 332 -30.80 10.75 11.66
N PHE A 333 -30.17 11.92 11.62
CA PHE A 333 -28.93 12.20 12.32
C PHE A 333 -29.22 13.06 13.56
N PRO A 334 -28.67 12.71 14.73
CA PRO A 334 -28.82 13.52 15.91
C PRO A 334 -28.21 14.92 15.69
N PRO A 335 -28.76 15.96 16.35
CA PRO A 335 -28.26 17.32 16.21
C PRO A 335 -26.79 17.38 16.64
N LYS A 336 -25.97 18.13 15.87
CA LYS A 336 -24.54 18.31 16.20
C LYS A 336 -24.39 18.91 17.61
N PRO A 337 -23.49 18.36 18.45
CA PRO A 337 -23.22 18.92 19.77
C PRO A 337 -22.74 20.37 19.67
N LEU A 338 -23.09 21.17 20.68
CA LEU A 338 -22.64 22.56 20.78
C LEU A 338 -21.12 22.59 20.95
N SER A 339 -20.49 23.62 20.36
CA SER A 339 -19.12 23.98 20.74
C SER A 339 -19.08 24.31 22.23
N ARG A 340 -17.98 23.98 22.92
CA ARG A 340 -17.80 24.27 24.36
C ARG A 340 -18.01 25.75 24.73
N ASN A 341 -17.89 26.65 23.76
CA ASN A 341 -18.03 28.10 23.95
C ASN A 341 -19.38 28.67 23.46
N ALA A 342 -20.33 27.83 23.04
CA ALA A 342 -21.61 28.28 22.53
C ALA A 342 -22.65 28.37 23.66
N SER A 343 -23.40 29.48 23.70
CA SER A 343 -24.53 29.65 24.61
C SER A 343 -25.59 28.55 24.39
N PRO A 344 -26.28 28.10 25.45
CA PRO A 344 -27.34 27.10 25.31
C PRO A 344 -28.42 27.59 24.34
N PRO A 345 -28.87 26.77 23.37
CA PRO A 345 -29.91 27.15 22.44
C PRO A 345 -31.25 27.28 23.18
N LYS A 346 -32.07 28.26 22.76
CA LYS A 346 -33.41 28.53 23.35
C LYS A 346 -34.43 27.40 23.11
N SER A 347 -34.15 26.49 22.16
CA SER A 347 -34.98 25.32 21.86
C SER A 347 -34.11 24.15 21.38
N PRO A 348 -34.58 22.89 21.51
CA PRO A 348 -33.88 21.72 21.00
C PRO A 348 -33.70 21.84 19.48
N ARG A 349 -32.48 21.60 18.98
CA ARG A 349 -32.22 21.58 17.53
C ARG A 349 -32.83 20.32 16.93
N PRO A 350 -33.63 20.42 15.85
CA PRO A 350 -34.22 19.24 15.22
C PRO A 350 -33.13 18.34 14.63
N PRO A 351 -33.38 17.02 14.54
CA PRO A 351 -32.47 16.11 13.86
C PRO A 351 -32.35 16.47 12.37
N LYS A 352 -31.18 16.22 11.80
CA LYS A 352 -30.98 16.35 10.35
C LYS A 352 -31.51 15.08 9.70
N ILE A 353 -32.57 15.19 8.89
CA ILE A 353 -33.10 14.06 8.11
C ILE A 353 -32.52 14.15 6.70
N ILE A 354 -32.00 13.04 6.20
CA ILE A 354 -31.53 12.90 4.81
C ILE A 354 -32.35 11.80 4.15
N THR A 355 -32.84 12.07 2.94
CA THR A 355 -33.58 11.09 2.13
C THR A 355 -32.60 10.41 1.18
N ILE A 356 -32.63 9.08 1.15
CA ILE A 356 -31.91 8.25 0.20
C ILE A 356 -32.66 8.33 -1.15
N PRO A 357 -31.98 8.67 -2.26
CA PRO A 357 -32.59 8.64 -3.59
C PRO A 357 -33.18 7.28 -3.91
N GLN A 358 -34.27 7.27 -4.69
CA GLN A 358 -34.93 6.02 -5.12
C GLN A 358 -34.30 5.41 -6.38
N THR A 359 -33.26 6.04 -6.92
CA THR A 359 -32.54 5.60 -8.13
C THR A 359 -31.03 5.60 -7.88
N ILE A 360 -30.33 4.75 -8.64
CA ILE A 360 -28.89 4.58 -8.55
C ILE A 360 -28.20 5.56 -9.50
N ASN A 361 -27.14 6.21 -9.02
CA ASN A 361 -26.32 7.11 -9.82
C ASN A 361 -25.17 6.35 -10.52
N HIS A 362 -24.54 5.42 -9.80
CA HIS A 362 -23.39 4.66 -10.31
C HIS A 362 -23.43 3.19 -9.94
N PHE A 363 -23.02 2.33 -10.86
CA PHE A 363 -22.62 0.96 -10.56
C PHE A 363 -21.11 0.82 -10.72
N VAL A 364 -20.47 0.08 -9.81
CA VAL A 364 -19.05 -0.27 -9.87
C VAL A 364 -18.91 -1.78 -9.88
N MET A 365 -18.19 -2.31 -10.87
CA MET A 365 -17.90 -3.74 -10.99
C MET A 365 -16.39 -3.94 -11.11
N ASN A 366 -15.73 -4.21 -9.97
CA ASN A 366 -14.27 -4.41 -9.91
C ASN A 366 -13.89 -5.90 -9.89
N LEU A 367 -14.32 -6.61 -10.92
CA LEU A 367 -13.97 -8.03 -11.13
C LEU A 367 -13.41 -8.21 -12.55
N PRO A 368 -12.18 -7.73 -12.84
CA PRO A 368 -11.78 -7.44 -14.23
C PRO A 368 -11.66 -8.66 -15.15
N ALA A 369 -11.63 -9.86 -14.59
CA ALA A 369 -11.64 -11.09 -15.36
C ALA A 369 -13.00 -11.32 -16.05
N ILE A 370 -14.11 -11.05 -15.35
CA ILE A 370 -15.47 -11.46 -15.76
C ILE A 370 -16.54 -10.38 -15.57
N ALA A 371 -16.21 -9.16 -15.12
CA ALA A 371 -17.22 -8.12 -14.86
C ALA A 371 -18.05 -7.74 -16.08
N ILE A 372 -17.52 -7.90 -17.30
CA ILE A 372 -18.29 -7.68 -18.53
C ILE A 372 -19.46 -8.66 -18.63
N ASP A 373 -19.33 -9.88 -18.11
CA ASP A 373 -20.38 -10.90 -18.19
C ASP A 373 -21.63 -10.50 -17.38
N PHE A 374 -21.46 -9.63 -16.38
CA PHE A 374 -22.54 -9.12 -15.53
C PHE A 374 -23.35 -7.99 -16.16
N VAL A 375 -22.88 -7.35 -17.24
CA VAL A 375 -23.59 -6.19 -17.82
C VAL A 375 -24.96 -6.57 -18.38
N GLY A 376 -25.16 -7.84 -18.72
CA GLY A 376 -26.46 -8.36 -19.15
C GLY A 376 -27.55 -8.20 -18.09
N SER A 377 -27.20 -8.19 -16.79
CA SER A 377 -28.14 -8.04 -15.67
C SER A 377 -28.81 -6.66 -15.58
N PHE A 378 -28.32 -5.66 -16.32
CA PHE A 378 -28.95 -4.35 -16.41
C PHE A 378 -30.18 -4.30 -17.34
N ASN A 379 -30.44 -5.36 -18.11
CA ASN A 379 -31.65 -5.44 -18.95
C ASN A 379 -32.91 -5.42 -18.08
N GLY A 380 -33.78 -4.44 -18.29
CA GLY A 380 -35.00 -4.23 -17.50
C GLY A 380 -34.74 -3.86 -16.04
N LEU A 381 -33.62 -3.19 -15.76
CA LEU A 381 -33.29 -2.70 -14.41
C LEU A 381 -34.41 -1.83 -13.83
N TYR A 382 -35.03 -0.99 -14.66
CA TYR A 382 -36.08 -0.04 -14.31
C TYR A 382 -37.33 -0.23 -15.17
N GLU A 383 -37.63 -1.46 -15.59
CA GLU A 383 -38.86 -1.80 -16.33
C GLU A 383 -40.11 -1.23 -15.62
N GLY A 384 -40.89 -0.39 -16.30
CA GLY A 384 -42.09 0.27 -15.74
C GLY A 384 -41.82 1.47 -14.82
N HIS A 385 -40.57 1.92 -14.71
CA HIS A 385 -40.14 3.04 -13.87
C HIS A 385 -39.52 4.20 -14.68
N GLU A 386 -39.90 4.35 -15.96
CA GLU A 386 -39.43 5.39 -16.87
C GLU A 386 -39.72 6.80 -16.36
N THR A 387 -40.80 6.95 -15.60
CA THR A 387 -41.23 8.22 -15.00
C THR A 387 -40.29 8.74 -13.92
N LEU A 388 -39.33 7.93 -13.47
CA LEU A 388 -38.31 8.34 -12.51
C LEU A 388 -37.15 9.11 -13.15
N PHE A 389 -37.01 9.06 -14.48
CA PHE A 389 -35.83 9.54 -15.21
C PHE A 389 -36.18 10.61 -16.24
N GLU A 390 -35.14 11.20 -16.85
CA GLU A 390 -35.28 12.07 -18.01
C GLU A 390 -36.10 11.39 -19.13
N PRO A 391 -37.04 12.11 -19.78
CA PRO A 391 -37.33 13.54 -19.61
C PRO A 391 -38.37 13.86 -18.51
N HIS A 392 -38.93 12.88 -17.82
CA HIS A 392 -39.99 13.09 -16.82
C HIS A 392 -39.48 13.79 -15.55
N THR A 393 -38.21 13.56 -15.21
CA THR A 393 -37.49 14.22 -14.10
C THR A 393 -36.09 14.65 -14.60
N PRO A 394 -35.34 15.47 -13.86
CA PRO A 394 -33.94 15.75 -14.18
C PRO A 394 -32.97 14.60 -13.84
N THR A 395 -33.47 13.45 -13.39
CA THR A 395 -32.64 12.32 -12.97
C THR A 395 -32.20 11.51 -14.18
N LYS A 396 -30.89 11.37 -14.36
CA LYS A 396 -30.31 10.53 -15.41
C LYS A 396 -30.26 9.06 -15.00
N LEU A 397 -30.25 8.18 -15.99
CA LEU A 397 -29.94 6.75 -15.79
C LEU A 397 -28.52 6.57 -15.21
N PRO A 398 -28.21 5.47 -14.52
CA PRO A 398 -26.91 5.29 -13.89
C PRO A 398 -25.74 5.24 -14.88
N ILE A 399 -24.54 5.65 -14.43
CA ILE A 399 -23.27 5.28 -15.09
C ILE A 399 -22.83 3.92 -14.58
N VAL A 400 -22.47 3.01 -15.49
CA VAL A 400 -21.91 1.70 -15.16
C VAL A 400 -20.39 1.75 -15.36
N HIS A 401 -19.63 1.49 -14.30
CA HIS A 401 -18.17 1.39 -14.32
C HIS A 401 -17.75 -0.08 -14.29
N VAL A 402 -17.28 -0.60 -15.42
CA VAL A 402 -16.88 -1.99 -15.64
C VAL A 402 -15.37 -2.09 -15.74
N HIS A 403 -14.74 -2.70 -14.74
CA HIS A 403 -13.33 -3.02 -14.86
C HIS A 403 -13.15 -4.25 -15.74
N CYS A 404 -12.13 -4.26 -16.58
CA CYS A 404 -11.82 -5.41 -17.42
C CYS A 404 -10.32 -5.51 -17.72
N PHE A 405 -9.89 -6.69 -18.19
CA PHE A 405 -8.57 -6.85 -18.77
C PHE A 405 -8.62 -6.82 -20.30
N SER A 406 -7.60 -6.21 -20.89
CA SER A 406 -7.30 -6.28 -22.33
C SER A 406 -5.79 -6.38 -22.57
N THR A 407 -5.41 -6.49 -23.84
CA THR A 407 -4.01 -6.42 -24.29
C THR A 407 -3.41 -5.04 -24.06
N LYS A 408 -2.12 -4.90 -24.37
CA LYS A 408 -1.38 -3.65 -24.27
C LYS A 408 -0.98 -3.19 -25.67
N SER A 409 -1.33 -1.95 -26.01
CA SER A 409 -0.87 -1.22 -27.19
C SER A 409 -0.43 0.20 -26.81
N ASP A 410 0.21 0.92 -27.73
CA ASP A 410 0.81 2.23 -27.44
C ASP A 410 -0.23 3.34 -27.21
N ASN A 411 -1.39 3.27 -27.87
CA ASN A 411 -2.43 4.30 -27.79
C ASN A 411 -3.79 3.79 -27.28
N ASN A 412 -3.92 2.49 -26.97
CA ASN A 412 -5.13 1.82 -26.49
C ASN A 412 -6.40 2.03 -27.36
N VAL A 413 -6.29 2.53 -28.60
CA VAL A 413 -7.45 2.81 -29.46
C VAL A 413 -8.16 1.50 -29.82
N ARG A 414 -7.38 0.50 -30.21
CA ARG A 414 -7.89 -0.84 -30.53
C ARG A 414 -8.55 -1.49 -29.32
N GLU A 415 -7.89 -1.45 -28.16
CA GLU A 415 -8.42 -2.01 -26.92
C GLU A 415 -9.73 -1.34 -26.51
N THR A 416 -9.84 -0.02 -26.69
CA THR A 416 -11.06 0.74 -26.41
C THR A 416 -12.23 0.25 -27.26
N ILE A 417 -12.02 0.07 -28.57
CA ILE A 417 -13.03 -0.47 -29.49
C ILE A 417 -13.41 -1.90 -29.07
N GLU A 418 -12.42 -2.79 -28.88
CA GLU A 418 -12.67 -4.19 -28.52
C GLU A 418 -13.41 -4.33 -27.17
N ILE A 419 -13.10 -3.47 -26.19
CA ILE A 419 -13.82 -3.45 -24.90
C ILE A 419 -15.28 -3.03 -25.10
N CYS A 420 -15.53 -1.99 -25.89
CA CYS A 420 -16.89 -1.53 -26.19
C CYS A 420 -17.69 -2.61 -26.96
N GLU A 421 -17.07 -3.31 -27.92
CA GLU A 421 -17.70 -4.42 -28.65
C GLU A 421 -18.07 -5.60 -27.73
N ARG A 422 -17.18 -5.94 -26.78
CA ARG A 422 -17.45 -6.99 -25.78
C ARG A 422 -18.62 -6.62 -24.87
N ILE A 423 -18.63 -5.39 -24.34
CA ILE A 423 -19.74 -4.88 -23.55
C ILE A 423 -21.02 -4.90 -24.38
N SER A 424 -20.98 -4.42 -25.62
CA SER A 424 -22.13 -4.36 -26.51
C SER A 424 -22.77 -5.72 -26.73
N ARG A 425 -21.93 -6.74 -26.95
CA ARG A 425 -22.36 -8.13 -27.18
C ARG A 425 -23.13 -8.69 -25.98
N VAL A 426 -22.61 -8.49 -24.77
CA VAL A 426 -23.25 -9.02 -23.55
C VAL A 426 -24.47 -8.20 -23.15
N LEU A 427 -24.40 -6.88 -23.29
CA LEU A 427 -25.50 -5.97 -22.99
C LEU A 427 -26.69 -6.18 -23.95
N GLY A 428 -26.41 -6.56 -25.19
CA GLY A 428 -27.40 -6.65 -26.27
C GLY A 428 -27.73 -5.29 -26.88
N TYR A 429 -26.83 -4.31 -26.74
CA TYR A 429 -26.99 -2.94 -27.22
C TYR A 429 -25.64 -2.40 -27.67
N GLU A 430 -25.58 -1.74 -28.83
CA GLU A 430 -24.33 -1.19 -29.36
C GLU A 430 -23.87 0.04 -28.57
N ILE A 431 -22.68 -0.06 -27.96
CA ILE A 431 -21.96 1.04 -27.30
C ILE A 431 -20.71 1.33 -28.13
N LYS A 432 -20.51 2.60 -28.47
CA LYS A 432 -19.36 3.05 -29.25
C LYS A 432 -18.43 3.92 -28.41
N PRO A 433 -17.11 3.88 -28.66
CA PRO A 433 -16.16 4.77 -27.99
C PRO A 433 -16.48 6.26 -28.13
N GLU A 434 -17.15 6.65 -29.22
CA GLU A 434 -17.51 8.03 -29.54
C GLU A 434 -18.86 8.48 -28.95
N ASP A 435 -19.62 7.57 -28.33
CA ASP A 435 -20.88 7.91 -27.70
C ASP A 435 -20.67 8.84 -26.50
N ASP A 436 -21.62 9.74 -26.27
CA ASP A 436 -21.63 10.59 -25.08
C ASP A 436 -21.63 9.74 -23.80
N ASP A 437 -20.95 10.21 -22.75
CA ASP A 437 -20.78 9.51 -21.47
C ASP A 437 -20.02 8.15 -21.56
N VAL A 438 -19.40 7.80 -22.69
CA VAL A 438 -18.51 6.64 -22.80
C VAL A 438 -17.05 7.03 -22.57
N THR A 439 -16.38 6.32 -21.67
CA THR A 439 -14.93 6.47 -21.43
C THR A 439 -14.29 5.11 -21.17
N VAL A 440 -13.12 4.86 -21.73
CA VAL A 440 -12.29 3.69 -21.39
C VAL A 440 -10.98 4.18 -20.81
N TYR A 441 -10.84 4.03 -19.50
CA TYR A 441 -9.69 4.51 -18.76
C TYR A 441 -8.67 3.40 -18.54
N GLU A 442 -7.40 3.63 -18.88
CA GLU A 442 -6.29 2.74 -18.50
C GLU A 442 -6.03 2.87 -16.99
N VAL A 443 -6.20 1.77 -16.26
CA VAL A 443 -6.02 1.74 -14.81
C VAL A 443 -4.57 1.45 -14.44
N ARG A 444 -4.01 0.35 -14.96
CA ARG A 444 -2.65 -0.09 -14.68
C ARG A 444 -2.19 -1.25 -15.57
N ASP A 445 -0.88 -1.42 -15.65
CA ASP A 445 -0.28 -2.66 -16.14
C ASP A 445 -0.42 -3.80 -15.10
N VAL A 446 -0.77 -4.99 -15.58
CA VAL A 446 -1.02 -6.20 -14.76
C VAL A 446 0.08 -7.22 -14.96
N ALA A 447 0.44 -7.47 -16.23
CA ALA A 447 1.53 -8.33 -16.66
C ALA A 447 2.09 -7.80 -17.99
N PRO A 448 3.22 -8.28 -18.52
CA PRO A 448 3.85 -7.72 -19.73
C PRO A 448 2.92 -7.58 -20.94
N LYS A 449 1.93 -8.47 -21.10
CA LYS A 449 0.96 -8.46 -22.20
C LYS A 449 -0.48 -8.12 -21.77
N LYS A 450 -0.69 -7.72 -20.51
CA LYS A 450 -2.02 -7.59 -19.91
C LYS A 450 -2.14 -6.28 -19.14
N ARG A 451 -3.19 -5.53 -19.44
CA ARG A 451 -3.50 -4.24 -18.83
C ARG A 451 -4.94 -4.25 -18.29
N MET A 452 -5.15 -3.50 -17.22
CA MET A 452 -6.47 -3.30 -16.61
C MET A 452 -7.05 -1.98 -17.09
N PHE A 453 -8.32 -2.01 -17.45
CA PHE A 453 -9.11 -0.86 -17.88
C PHE A 453 -10.37 -0.72 -17.04
N CYS A 454 -10.92 0.49 -16.97
CA CYS A 454 -12.26 0.79 -16.47
C CYS A 454 -13.07 1.43 -17.60
N ALA A 455 -14.01 0.70 -18.17
CA ALA A 455 -14.98 1.23 -19.12
C ALA A 455 -16.16 1.82 -18.34
N SER A 456 -16.49 3.08 -18.58
CA SER A 456 -17.64 3.75 -17.99
C SER A 456 -18.60 4.15 -19.10
N PHE A 457 -19.89 3.85 -18.95
CA PHE A 457 -20.92 4.24 -19.90
C PHE A 457 -22.24 4.54 -19.20
N ARG A 458 -23.04 5.46 -19.74
CA ARG A 458 -24.43 5.68 -19.31
C ARG A 458 -25.28 4.48 -19.70
N LEU A 459 -26.03 3.91 -18.75
CA LEU A 459 -26.95 2.81 -19.08
C LEU A 459 -27.99 3.29 -20.12
N PRO A 460 -28.09 2.64 -21.31
CA PRO A 460 -29.00 3.10 -22.36
C PRO A 460 -30.47 2.93 -21.94
N PRO A 461 -31.37 3.90 -22.23
CA PRO A 461 -32.81 3.78 -21.94
C PRO A 461 -33.46 2.51 -22.47
N LYS A 462 -33.10 2.09 -23.70
CA LYS A 462 -33.61 0.86 -24.32
C LYS A 462 -33.25 -0.41 -23.54
N VAL A 463 -32.15 -0.39 -22.80
CA VAL A 463 -31.72 -1.50 -21.95
C VAL A 463 -32.39 -1.39 -20.58
N ALA A 464 -32.33 -0.20 -19.96
CA ALA A 464 -32.85 0.03 -18.62
C ALA A 464 -34.36 -0.25 -18.50
N PHE A 465 -35.13 0.11 -19.53
CA PHE A 465 -36.60 0.01 -19.55
C PHE A 465 -37.11 -1.15 -20.42
N GLY A 466 -36.21 -1.97 -20.95
CA GLY A 466 -36.59 -3.16 -21.71
C GLY A 466 -37.20 -4.25 -20.82
N GLU A 467 -37.60 -5.37 -21.44
CA GLU A 467 -38.07 -6.54 -20.70
C GLU A 467 -36.95 -7.08 -19.79
N ARG A 468 -37.27 -7.26 -18.50
CA ARG A 468 -36.32 -7.80 -17.54
C ARG A 468 -36.00 -9.25 -17.89
N LYS A 469 -34.76 -9.48 -18.31
CA LYS A 469 -34.23 -10.84 -18.50
C LYS A 469 -34.03 -11.46 -17.11
N ARG A 470 -34.83 -12.48 -16.79
CA ARG A 470 -34.62 -13.26 -15.58
C ARG A 470 -33.29 -13.99 -15.69
N VAL A 471 -32.40 -13.76 -14.73
CA VAL A 471 -31.18 -14.54 -14.59
C VAL A 471 -31.61 -15.98 -14.36
N SER A 472 -31.27 -16.89 -15.28
CA SER A 472 -31.44 -18.32 -15.04
C SER A 472 -30.51 -18.70 -13.90
N GLY A 473 -31.11 -19.05 -12.75
CA GLY A 473 -30.40 -19.38 -11.52
C GLY A 473 -29.62 -20.69 -11.57
#